data_AF-T1BXI5-F1
#
_entry.id   AF-T1BXI5-F1
#
_cell.length_a   1.000
_cell.length_b   1.000
_cell.length_c   1.000
_cell.angle_alpha   90.00
_cell.angle_beta   90.00
_cell.angle_gamma   90.00
#
_symmetry.space_group_name_H-M   'P 1'
#
loop_
_entity.id
_entity.type
_entity.pdbx_description
1 polymer ?
#
loop_
_entity_poly.entity_id
_entity_poly.type
_entity_poly.pdbx_seq_one_letter_code
_entity_poly.pdbx_strand_id
1 'polypeptide(L)'
;MIVASLVTVIWVILLLMPDQPWRMRETLQSDPEATSGRRVTVLIPARNEEQVLPRNLNALSRQRVPMQVWVLDDGSTDHTR
;
A
#
# COMPACT_ATOMS: atom_id res chain seq x y z
N MET A 1 -18.74 -25.37 19.34
CA MET A 1 -17.72 -24.93 20.32
C MET A 1 -16.30 -25.33 19.92
N ILE A 2 -16.03 -26.61 19.62
CA ILE A 2 -14.68 -27.11 19.25
C ILE A 2 -14.04 -26.33 18.08
N VAL A 3 -14.79 -26.10 17.00
CA VAL A 3 -14.31 -25.33 15.84
C VAL A 3 -13.92 -23.91 16.22
N ALA A 4 -14.74 -23.24 17.03
CA ALA A 4 -14.46 -21.87 17.48
C ALA A 4 -13.17 -21.82 18.30
N SER A 5 -12.99 -22.77 19.23
CA SER A 5 -11.76 -22.89 20.02
C SER A 5 -10.52 -23.14 19.15
N LEU A 6 -10.63 -24.00 18.13
CA LEU A 6 -9.52 -24.27 17.21
C LEU A 6 -9.14 -23.02 16.42
N VAL A 7 -10.12 -22.28 15.90
CA VAL A 7 -9.90 -21.02 15.19
C VAL A 7 -9.25 -19.98 16.11
N THR A 8 -9.71 -19.85 17.36
CA THR A 8 -9.09 -18.94 18.33
C THR A 8 -7.64 -19.30 18.61
N VAL A 9 -7.32 -20.59 18.81
CA VAL A 9 -5.94 -21.03 19.04
C VAL A 9 -5.04 -20.71 17.85
N ILE A 10 -5.52 -20.92 16.62
CA ILE A 10 -4.78 -20.56 15.41
C ILE A 10 -4.50 -19.05 15.37
N TRP A 11 -5.50 -18.22 15.65
CA TRP A 11 -5.32 -16.77 15.69
C TRP A 11 -4.36 -16.31 16.79
N VAL A 12 -4.39 -16.95 17.97
CA VAL A 12 -3.45 -16.67 19.07
C VAL A 12 -2.02 -17.07 18.69
N ILE A 13 -1.83 -18.25 18.09
CA ILE A 13 -0.52 -18.69 17.61
C ILE A 13 0.01 -17.73 16.55
N LEU A 14 -0.83 -17.36 15.57
CA LEU A 14 -0.49 -16.36 14.57
C LEU A 14 -0.04 -15.10 15.30
N LEU A 15 -0.89 -14.44 16.10
CA LEU A 15 -0.56 -13.19 16.81
C LEU A 15 0.71 -13.24 17.68
N LEU A 16 1.09 -14.41 18.19
CA LEU A 16 2.29 -14.61 19.01
C LEU A 16 3.55 -14.95 18.20
N MET A 17 3.47 -15.17 16.88
CA MET A 17 4.66 -15.42 16.07
C MET A 17 5.62 -14.20 16.13
N PRO A 18 6.91 -14.42 16.44
CA PRO A 18 7.87 -13.35 16.70
C PRO A 18 8.14 -12.46 15.48
N ASP A 19 8.13 -13.05 14.28
CA ASP A 19 8.37 -12.32 13.04
C ASP A 19 7.20 -11.42 12.63
N GLN A 20 6.05 -11.57 13.29
CA GLN A 20 4.83 -10.83 13.02
C GLN A 20 4.53 -10.71 11.52
N PRO A 21 4.41 -11.81 10.76
CA PRO A 21 4.25 -11.78 9.31
C PRO A 21 3.02 -10.98 8.83
N TRP A 22 2.01 -10.77 9.68
CA TRP A 22 0.87 -9.90 9.39
C TRP A 22 1.23 -8.40 9.40
N ARG A 23 2.34 -8.01 10.01
CA ARG A 23 2.91 -6.67 9.89
C ARG A 23 3.75 -6.62 8.62
N MET A 24 3.10 -6.26 7.52
CA MET A 24 3.77 -5.85 6.28
C MET A 24 4.67 -4.64 6.56
N ARG A 25 5.95 -4.90 6.87
CA ARG A 25 7.00 -3.88 7.13
C ARG A 25 8.01 -3.81 5.99
N GLU A 26 7.68 -4.37 4.82
CA GLU A 26 8.56 -4.28 3.67
C GLU A 26 8.78 -2.82 3.29
N THR A 27 10.04 -2.42 3.29
CA THR A 27 10.49 -1.16 2.73
C THR A 27 11.27 -1.49 1.48
N LEU A 28 10.76 -1.08 0.32
CA LEU A 28 11.50 -1.19 -0.93
C LEU A 28 12.70 -0.25 -0.86
N GLN A 29 13.90 -0.82 -0.87
CA GLN A 29 15.14 -0.03 -0.91
C GLN A 29 15.27 0.62 -2.28
N SER A 30 15.59 1.92 -2.30
CA SER A 30 15.93 2.62 -3.53
C SER A 30 17.36 2.28 -3.91
N ASP A 31 17.58 1.79 -5.12
CA ASP A 31 18.91 1.67 -5.71
C ASP A 31 19.39 3.07 -6.17
N PRO A 32 20.44 3.63 -5.55
CA PRO A 32 20.93 4.96 -5.91
C PRO A 32 21.60 5.02 -7.30
N GLU A 33 22.01 3.87 -7.86
CA GLU A 33 22.61 3.80 -9.19
C GLU A 33 21.59 3.53 -10.30
N ALA A 34 20.31 3.31 -9.95
CA ALA A 34 19.26 3.10 -10.94
C ALA A 34 19.08 4.35 -11.83
N THR A 35 19.52 4.23 -13.08
CA THR A 35 19.47 5.33 -14.05
C THR A 35 18.03 5.76 -14.33
N SER A 36 17.74 7.05 -14.08
CA SER A 36 16.44 7.71 -14.19
C SER A 36 15.91 7.92 -15.65
N GLY A 37 16.29 7.05 -16.59
CA GLY A 37 15.98 7.23 -18.01
C GLY A 37 14.59 6.73 -18.45
N ARG A 38 13.94 5.87 -17.66
CA ARG A 38 12.65 5.29 -18.05
C ARG A 38 11.50 6.17 -17.60
N ARG A 39 10.63 6.55 -18.54
CA ARG A 39 9.32 7.12 -18.22
C ARG A 39 8.47 6.06 -17.52
N VAL A 40 7.87 6.43 -16.40
CA VAL A 40 7.00 5.54 -15.60
C VAL A 40 5.57 6.05 -15.66
N THR A 41 4.60 5.15 -15.80
CA THR A 41 3.20 5.47 -15.55
C THR A 41 2.79 4.80 -14.24
N VAL A 42 2.35 5.60 -13.26
CA VAL A 42 1.84 5.15 -11.97
C VAL A 42 0.33 5.06 -12.07
N LEU A 43 -0.23 3.87 -11.84
CA LEU A 43 -1.67 3.66 -11.74
C LEU A 43 -2.04 3.52 -10.26
N ILE A 44 -2.98 4.33 -9.80
CA ILE A 44 -3.49 4.32 -8.42
C ILE A 44 -4.97 3.95 -8.46
N PRO A 45 -5.35 2.69 -8.15
CA PRO A 45 -6.75 2.39 -7.85
C PRO A 45 -7.11 3.05 -6.52
N ALA A 46 -8.16 3.87 -6.50
CA ALA A 46 -8.58 4.61 -5.32
C ALA A 46 -10.04 4.29 -4.99
N ARG A 47 -10.29 3.76 -3.79
CA ARG A 47 -11.64 3.57 -3.25
C ARG A 47 -11.72 4.09 -1.83
N ASN A 48 -12.50 5.15 -1.63
CA ASN A 48 -12.64 5.81 -0.34
C ASN A 48 -11.30 6.24 0.29
N GLU A 49 -10.45 6.89 -0.51
CA GLU A 49 -9.11 7.35 -0.14
C GLU A 49 -9.04 8.86 0.12
N GLU A 50 -10.14 9.57 0.43
CA GLU A 50 -10.13 11.04 0.57
C GLU A 50 -9.01 11.55 1.52
N GLN A 51 -8.68 10.77 2.54
CA GLN A 51 -7.70 11.13 3.58
C GLN A 51 -6.26 10.77 3.18
N VAL A 52 -6.07 9.81 2.27
CA VAL A 52 -4.77 9.19 1.99
C VAL A 52 -4.24 9.61 0.61
N LEU A 53 -5.12 9.71 -0.38
CA LEU A 53 -4.77 10.04 -1.76
C LEU A 53 -3.96 11.35 -1.86
N PRO A 54 -4.30 12.47 -1.16
CA PRO A 54 -3.50 13.68 -1.21
C PRO A 54 -2.05 13.49 -0.74
N ARG A 55 -1.85 12.69 0.31
CA ARG A 55 -0.51 12.39 0.84
C ARG A 55 0.29 11.56 -0.17
N ASN A 56 -0.34 10.58 -0.81
CA ASN A 56 0.30 9.73 -1.82
C ASN A 56 0.72 10.54 -3.04
N LEU A 57 -0.16 11.39 -3.57
CA LEU A 57 0.14 12.27 -4.69
C LEU A 57 1.27 13.26 -4.36
N ASN A 58 1.30 13.81 -3.13
CA ASN A 58 2.39 14.66 -2.68
C ASN A 58 3.73 13.91 -2.57
N ALA A 59 3.72 12.65 -2.15
CA ALA A 59 4.93 11.83 -2.11
C ALA A 59 5.46 11.50 -3.52
N LEU A 60 4.55 11.24 -4.46
CA LEU A 60 4.89 10.98 -5.87
C LEU A 60 5.44 12.22 -6.57
N SER A 61 4.90 13.41 -6.29
CA SER A 61 5.39 14.66 -6.91
C SER A 61 6.83 15.03 -6.51
N ARG A 62 7.35 14.46 -5.40
CA ARG A 62 8.74 14.66 -4.95
C ARG A 62 9.73 13.72 -5.61
N GLN A 63 9.26 12.73 -6.38
CA GLN A 63 10.13 11.80 -7.08
C GLN A 63 10.85 12.51 -8.23
N ARG A 64 12.10 12.11 -8.48
CA ARG A 64 12.96 12.73 -9.49
C ARG A 64 12.85 12.09 -10.88
N VAL A 65 12.01 11.07 -11.02
CA VAL A 65 11.82 10.35 -12.27
C VAL A 65 10.68 10.96 -13.09
N PRO A 66 10.79 11.05 -14.42
CA PRO A 66 9.70 11.50 -15.26
C PRO A 66 8.55 10.50 -15.20
N MET A 67 7.39 10.96 -14.71
CA MET A 67 6.23 10.10 -14.51
C MET A 67 4.91 10.70 -14.94
N GLN A 68 3.97 9.81 -15.26
CA GLN A 68 2.55 10.12 -15.44
C GLN A 68 1.76 9.39 -14.36
N VAL A 69 0.84 10.06 -13.69
CA VAL A 69 0.02 9.47 -12.62
C VAL A 69 -1.43 9.42 -13.08
N TRP A 70 -2.03 8.23 -13.08
CA TRP A 70 -3.44 8.00 -13.34
C TRP A 70 -4.11 7.49 -12.07
N VAL A 71 -5.05 8.27 -11.55
CA VAL A 71 -5.91 7.85 -10.44
C VAL A 71 -7.19 7.27 -11.04
N LEU A 72 -7.50 6.03 -10.67
CA LEU A 72 -8.68 5.32 -11.11
C LEU A 72 -9.62 5.18 -9.92
N ASP A 73 -10.67 5.99 -9.87
CA ASP A 73 -11.70 5.88 -8.85
C ASP A 73 -12.51 4.58 -9.05
N ASP A 74 -12.40 3.66 -8.08
CA ASP A 74 -13.08 2.36 -8.04
C ASP A 74 -14.39 2.46 -7.23
N GLY A 75 -15.26 3.38 -7.64
CA GLY A 75 -16.59 3.53 -7.09
C GLY A 75 -16.62 4.09 -5.66
N SER A 76 -15.87 5.16 -5.41
CA SER A 76 -15.84 5.82 -4.12
C SER A 76 -17.18 6.45 -3.75
N THR A 77 -17.51 6.36 -2.46
CA THR A 77 -18.70 6.97 -1.83
C THR A 77 -18.36 8.21 -1.01
N ASP A 78 -17.09 8.55 -0.89
CA ASP A 78 -16.56 9.72 -0.19
C ASP A 78 -16.07 10.81 -1.18
N HIS A 79 -15.17 11.69 -0.73
CA HIS A 79 -14.61 12.76 -1.55
C HIS A 79 -13.32 12.39 -2.32
N THR A 80 -13.07 11.11 -2.62
CA THR A 80 -11.95 10.66 -3.46
C THR A 80 -12.05 11.20 -4.90
N ARG A 81 -11.42 12.35 -5.21
CA ARG A 81 -11.43 13.02 -6.53
C ARG A 81 -10.20 13.90 -6.74
#